data_AF-A0A947WQJ7-F1
#
_entry.id   AF-A0A947WQJ7-F1
#
_cell.length_a   1.000
_cell.length_b   1.000
_cell.length_c   1.000
_cell.angle_alpha   90.00
_cell.angle_beta   90.00
_cell.angle_gamma   90.00
#
_symmetry.space_group_name_H-M   'P 1'
#
loop_
_entity.id
_entity.type
_entity.pdbx_description
1 polymer ?
#
loop_
_entity_poly.entity_id
_entity_poly.type
_entity_poly.pdbx_seq_one_letter_code
_entity_poly.pdbx_strand_id
1 'polypeptide(L)'
;GLKWGLILTVVLGALFTTVQAIEYSTAGFAYSGNVYGASFFMATGFHGFHVLIGTIFLTVNLFRALAGQFDAKNHLGFEFAAWYWHFVDVVWLFLFACIYVWGSWGGALAVHHG
;
A
#
# COMPACT_ATOMS: atom_id res chain seq x y z
N GLY A 1 9.99 12.52 19.07
CA GLY A 1 9.25 11.30 18.68
C GLY A 1 8.53 11.46 17.35
N LEU A 2 7.47 12.26 17.30
CA LEU A 2 6.55 12.39 16.16
C LEU A 2 7.21 12.59 14.78
N LYS A 3 8.16 13.52 14.67
CA LYS A 3 8.86 13.83 13.41
C LYS A 3 9.62 12.63 12.83
N TRP A 4 10.30 11.87 13.68
CA TRP A 4 11.01 10.65 13.27
C TRP A 4 10.05 9.53 12.88
N GLY A 5 8.92 9.41 13.57
CA GLY A 5 7.86 8.45 13.21
C GLY A 5 7.28 8.70 11.83
N LEU A 6 6.95 9.96 11.51
CA LEU A 6 6.45 10.39 10.19
C LEU A 6 7.46 10.13 9.07
N ILE A 7 8.74 10.45 9.29
CA ILE A 7 9.81 10.19 8.32
C ILE A 7 9.89 8.68 8.03
N LEU A 8 9.88 7.85 9.07
CA LEU A 8 9.87 6.40 8.92
C LEU A 8 8.65 5.90 8.13
N THR A 9 7.45 6.44 8.39
CA THR A 9 6.23 6.01 7.68
C THR A 9 6.28 6.37 6.19
N VAL A 10 6.79 7.56 5.85
CA VAL A 10 6.96 7.99 4.45
C VAL A 10 7.99 7.11 3.74
N VAL A 11 9.12 6.81 4.38
CA VAL A 11 10.15 5.93 3.80
C VAL A 11 9.62 4.51 3.60
N LEU A 12 8.89 3.97 4.58
CA LEU A 12 8.24 2.65 4.47
C LEU A 12 7.22 2.61 3.32
N GLY A 13 6.42 3.65 3.16
CA GLY A 13 5.49 3.79 2.04
C GLY A 13 6.18 3.85 0.68
N ALA A 14 7.24 4.64 0.57
CA ALA A 14 8.03 4.73 -0.67
C ALA A 14 8.71 3.39 -1.02
N LEU A 15 9.20 2.68 -0.02
CA LEU A 15 9.78 1.35 -0.19
C LEU A 15 8.72 0.35 -0.67
N PHE A 16 7.52 0.39 -0.08
CA PHE A 16 6.39 -0.44 -0.51
C PHE A 16 6.00 -0.20 -1.97
N THR A 17 5.85 1.07 -2.39
CA THR A 17 5.58 1.41 -3.78
C THR A 17 6.70 0.96 -4.72
N THR A 18 7.97 1.04 -4.27
CA THR A 18 9.12 0.56 -5.05
C THR A 18 9.07 -0.97 -5.24
N VAL A 19 8.76 -1.72 -4.18
CA VAL A 19 8.59 -3.17 -4.24
C VAL A 19 7.43 -3.54 -5.17
N GLN A 20 6.28 -2.87 -5.06
CA GLN A 20 5.17 -3.07 -6.02
C GLN A 20 5.59 -2.75 -7.46
N ALA A 21 6.35 -1.67 -7.70
CA ALA A 21 6.81 -1.32 -9.05
C ALA A 21 7.79 -2.38 -9.61
N ILE A 22 8.66 -2.94 -8.78
CA ILE A 22 9.54 -4.05 -9.15
C ILE A 22 8.73 -5.32 -9.43
N GLU A 23 7.74 -5.62 -8.60
CA GLU A 23 6.86 -6.77 -8.82
C GLU A 23 6.09 -6.64 -10.14
N TYR A 24 5.55 -5.45 -10.45
CA TYR A 24 4.90 -5.18 -11.73
C TYR A 24 5.84 -5.25 -12.94
N SER A 25 7.10 -4.83 -12.80
CA SER A 25 8.08 -4.88 -13.90
C SER A 25 8.70 -6.26 -14.11
N THR A 26 8.75 -7.08 -13.07
CA THR A 26 9.33 -8.44 -13.08
C THR A 26 8.26 -9.52 -13.26
N ALA A 27 6.98 -9.21 -13.00
CA ALA A 27 5.87 -10.10 -13.28
C ALA A 27 5.72 -10.27 -14.81
N GLY A 28 6.33 -11.34 -15.34
CA GLY A 28 6.17 -11.79 -16.72
C GLY A 28 4.76 -12.30 -17.08
N PHE A 29 3.73 -11.95 -16.29
CA PHE A 29 2.34 -12.23 -16.59
C PHE A 29 1.73 -11.03 -17.30
N ALA A 30 1.48 -11.17 -18.59
CA ALA A 30 0.70 -10.19 -19.34
C ALA A 30 -0.70 -10.03 -18.72
N TYR A 31 -1.24 -8.81 -18.75
CA TYR A 31 -2.66 -8.48 -18.51
C TYR A 31 -3.66 -9.37 -19.30
N SER A 32 -3.15 -10.13 -20.27
CA SER A 32 -3.85 -10.79 -21.36
C SER A 32 -3.73 -12.34 -21.32
N GLY A 33 -4.08 -12.99 -20.21
CA GLY A 33 -4.03 -14.46 -20.15
C GLY A 33 -5.13 -15.16 -19.35
N ASN A 34 -5.59 -14.60 -18.22
CA ASN A 34 -6.55 -15.26 -17.34
C ASN A 34 -7.31 -14.22 -16.49
N VAL A 35 -8.60 -14.44 -16.22
CA VAL A 35 -9.47 -13.56 -15.39
C VAL A 35 -8.83 -13.28 -14.02
N TYR A 36 -8.12 -14.27 -13.47
CA TYR A 36 -7.38 -14.12 -12.21
C TYR A 36 -6.30 -13.02 -12.28
N GLY A 37 -5.55 -12.93 -13.38
CA GLY A 37 -4.54 -11.89 -13.57
C GLY A 37 -5.15 -10.49 -13.71
N ALA A 38 -6.26 -10.36 -14.45
CA ALA A 38 -6.94 -9.08 -14.58
C ALA A 38 -7.52 -8.59 -13.24
N SER A 39 -8.14 -9.47 -12.45
CA SER A 39 -8.64 -9.15 -11.11
C SER A 39 -7.51 -8.82 -10.13
N PHE A 40 -6.38 -9.55 -10.21
CA PHE A 40 -5.17 -9.26 -9.44
C PHE A 40 -4.69 -7.83 -9.71
N PHE A 41 -4.36 -7.53 -10.98
CA PHE A 41 -3.79 -6.24 -11.38
C PHE A 41 -4.71 -5.06 -11.08
N MET A 42 -6.04 -5.21 -11.23
CA MET A 42 -6.99 -4.17 -10.85
C MET A 42 -7.03 -3.96 -9.33
N ALA A 43 -7.09 -5.03 -8.54
CA ALA A 43 -7.18 -4.92 -7.08
C ALA A 43 -5.89 -4.37 -6.45
N THR A 44 -4.73 -4.93 -6.84
CA THR A 44 -3.42 -4.48 -6.34
C THR A 44 -3.03 -3.11 -6.89
N GLY A 45 -3.42 -2.79 -8.13
CA GLY A 45 -3.14 -1.50 -8.76
C GLY A 45 -3.96 -0.37 -8.16
N PHE A 46 -5.25 -0.59 -7.93
CA PHE A 46 -6.11 0.37 -7.24
C PHE A 46 -5.63 0.62 -5.81
N HIS A 47 -5.20 -0.43 -5.12
CA HIS A 47 -4.60 -0.30 -3.80
C HIS A 47 -3.27 0.47 -3.82
N GLY A 48 -2.37 0.18 -4.76
CA GLY A 48 -1.11 0.91 -4.92
C GLY A 48 -1.31 2.40 -5.19
N PHE A 49 -2.37 2.77 -5.93
CA PHE A 49 -2.77 4.17 -6.10
C PHE A 49 -3.18 4.83 -4.76
N HIS A 50 -3.91 4.12 -3.90
CA HIS A 50 -4.27 4.63 -2.57
C HIS A 50 -3.04 4.80 -1.67
N VAL A 51 -2.07 3.88 -1.72
CA VAL A 51 -0.78 4.01 -1.01
C VAL A 51 -0.02 5.26 -1.46
N LEU A 52 -0.01 5.56 -2.76
CA LEU A 52 0.62 6.76 -3.32
C LEU A 52 -0.06 8.05 -2.79
N ILE A 53 -1.39 8.10 -2.77
CA ILE A 53 -2.13 9.23 -2.20
C ILE A 53 -1.80 9.37 -0.70
N GLY A 54 -1.79 8.25 0.04
CA GLY A 54 -1.50 8.25 1.47
C GLY A 54 -0.09 8.74 1.79
N THR A 55 0.91 8.35 0.99
CA THR A 55 2.30 8.81 1.15
C THR A 55 2.43 10.30 0.85
N ILE A 56 1.76 10.82 -0.18
CA ILE A 56 1.71 12.27 -0.44
C ILE A 56 1.07 13.00 0.74
N PHE A 57 -0.03 12.48 1.29
CA PHE A 57 -0.75 13.09 2.41
C PHE A 57 0.10 13.13 3.70
N LEU A 58 0.83 12.04 3.99
CA LEU A 58 1.81 11.99 5.08
C LEU A 58 2.99 12.92 4.85
N THR A 59 3.48 13.02 3.61
CA THR A 59 4.58 13.90 3.22
C THR A 59 4.20 15.38 3.41
N VAL A 60 2.99 15.78 3.01
CA VAL A 60 2.47 17.14 3.23
C VAL A 60 2.36 17.44 4.74
N ASN A 61 1.89 16.48 5.54
CA ASN A 61 1.87 16.64 7.00
C ASN A 61 3.28 16.72 7.61
N LEU A 62 4.25 15.97 7.08
CA LEU A 62 5.65 16.07 7.50
C LEU A 62 6.24 17.45 7.18
N PHE A 63 6.02 17.99 5.98
CA PHE A 63 6.46 19.35 5.63
C PHE A 63 5.82 20.41 6.53
N ARG A 64 4.51 20.28 6.82
CA ARG A 64 3.82 21.16 7.79
C ARG A 64 4.40 21.01 9.21
N ALA A 65 4.89 19.82 9.59
CA ALA A 65 5.49 19.54 10.90
C ALA A 65 6.89 20.11 11.05
N LEU A 66 7.63 20.14 9.95
CA LEU A 66 8.95 20.74 9.86
C LEU A 66 8.86 22.28 9.85
N ALA A 67 7.85 22.84 9.19
CA ALA A 67 7.57 24.29 9.18
C ALA A 67 7.06 24.86 10.52
N GLY A 68 6.91 24.02 11.56
CA GLY A 68 6.48 24.46 12.89
C GLY A 68 5.01 24.88 12.99
N GLN A 69 4.19 24.61 11.96
CA GLN A 69 2.76 24.98 11.93
C GLN A 69 1.86 24.04 12.73
N PHE A 70 2.42 23.15 13.55
CA PHE A 70 1.67 22.31 14.47
C PHE A 70 1.34 23.09 15.73
N ASP A 71 0.28 23.89 15.65
CA ASP A 71 -0.41 24.40 16.84
C ASP A 71 -1.21 23.26 17.49
N ALA A 72 -1.34 23.27 18.82
CA ALA A 72 -2.01 22.23 19.61
C ALA A 72 -3.50 22.02 19.27
N LYS A 73 -4.08 22.80 18.33
CA LYS A 73 -5.42 22.61 17.76
C LYS A 73 -5.45 22.14 16.30
N ASN A 74 -4.31 22.17 15.60
CA ASN A 74 -4.20 21.87 14.15
C ASN A 74 -3.61 20.48 13.87
N HIS A 75 -3.77 19.52 14.78
CA HIS A 75 -3.38 18.11 14.58
C HIS A 75 -4.43 17.29 13.82
N LEU A 76 -5.61 17.86 13.52
CA LEU A 76 -6.68 17.19 12.78
C LEU A 76 -6.20 16.66 11.41
N GLY A 77 -5.34 17.41 10.72
CA GLY A 77 -4.76 16.98 9.44
C GLY A 77 -3.81 15.79 9.55
N PHE A 78 -3.10 15.67 10.68
CA PHE A 78 -2.27 14.51 10.99
C PHE A 78 -3.11 13.31 11.39
N GLU A 79 -4.16 13.53 12.18
CA GLU A 79 -5.11 12.49 12.56
C GLU A 79 -5.78 11.90 11.32
N PHE A 80 -6.33 12.72 10.42
CA PHE A 80 -6.90 12.21 9.17
C PHE A 80 -5.90 11.45 8.30
N ALA A 81 -4.63 11.86 8.28
CA ALA A 81 -3.61 11.11 7.54
C ALA A 81 -3.28 9.77 8.21
N ALA A 82 -3.25 9.70 9.54
CA ALA A 82 -3.08 8.43 10.26
C ALA A 82 -4.27 7.49 10.02
N TRP A 83 -5.50 8.00 10.08
CA TRP A 83 -6.70 7.23 9.74
C TRP A 83 -6.69 6.73 8.29
N TYR A 84 -6.29 7.58 7.34
CA TYR A 84 -6.14 7.18 5.95
C TYR A 84 -5.05 6.11 5.79
N TRP A 85 -3.92 6.26 6.47
CA TRP A 85 -2.84 5.28 6.44
C TRP A 85 -3.27 3.92 7.01
N HIS A 86 -4.01 3.90 8.12
CA HIS A 86 -4.59 2.68 8.67
C HIS A 86 -5.61 2.04 7.73
N PHE A 87 -6.46 2.84 7.07
CA PHE A 87 -7.38 2.32 6.07
C PHE A 87 -6.63 1.59 4.93
N VAL A 88 -5.57 2.22 4.42
CA VAL A 88 -4.72 1.61 3.38
C VAL A 88 -4.11 0.31 3.90
N ASP A 89 -3.52 0.29 5.09
CA ASP A 89 -2.90 -0.91 5.67
C ASP A 89 -3.88 -2.09 5.83
N VAL A 90 -5.11 -1.83 6.30
CA VAL A 90 -6.15 -2.87 6.44
C VAL A 90 -6.54 -3.46 5.08
N VAL A 91 -6.69 -2.63 4.05
CA VAL A 91 -6.98 -3.11 2.68
C VAL A 91 -5.82 -3.97 2.16
N TRP A 92 -4.57 -3.61 2.46
CA TRP A 92 -3.42 -4.41 2.07
C TRP A 92 -3.41 -5.79 2.72
N LEU A 93 -3.67 -5.87 4.02
CA LEU A 93 -3.75 -7.16 4.74
C LEU A 93 -4.82 -8.07 4.15
N PHE A 94 -5.97 -7.51 3.75
CA PHE A 94 -7.03 -8.27 3.10
C PHE A 94 -6.60 -8.79 1.70
N LEU A 95 -5.98 -7.93 0.89
CA LEU A 95 -5.43 -8.34 -0.41
C LEU A 95 -4.35 -9.41 -0.24
N PHE A 96 -3.44 -9.26 0.72
CA PHE A 96 -2.40 -10.23 1.02
C PHE A 96 -3.00 -11.61 1.37
N ALA A 97 -3.98 -11.64 2.27
CA ALA A 97 -4.63 -12.89 2.67
C ALA A 97 -5.42 -13.55 1.52
N CYS A 98 -6.21 -12.79 0.77
CA CYS A 98 -7.07 -13.34 -0.28
C CYS A 98 -6.31 -13.70 -1.57
N ILE A 99 -5.31 -12.91 -1.95
CA ILE A 99 -4.63 -13.06 -3.22
C ILE A 99 -3.34 -13.86 -3.07
N TYR A 100 -2.46 -13.48 -2.14
CA TYR A 100 -1.16 -14.12 -2.01
C TYR A 100 -1.23 -15.43 -1.22
N VAL A 101 -1.99 -15.46 -0.11
CA VAL A 101 -2.13 -16.68 0.69
C VAL A 101 -3.13 -17.63 0.06
N TRP A 102 -4.40 -17.22 -0.08
CA TRP A 102 -5.45 -18.10 -0.60
C TRP A 102 -5.28 -18.40 -2.10
N GLY A 103 -4.87 -17.42 -2.90
CA GLY A 103 -4.59 -17.62 -4.32
C GLY A 103 -3.41 -18.55 -4.60
N SER A 104 -2.31 -18.48 -3.82
CA SER A 104 -1.20 -19.43 -3.98
C SER A 104 -1.51 -20.82 -3.40
N TRP A 105 -2.30 -20.90 -2.33
CA TRP A 105 -2.79 -22.16 -1.77
C TRP A 105 -3.72 -22.90 -2.74
N GLY A 106 -4.60 -22.16 -3.43
CA GLY A 106 -5.46 -22.71 -4.48
C GLY A 106 -4.69 -23.21 -5.72
N GLY A 107 -3.54 -22.60 -6.04
CA GLY A 107 -2.63 -23.07 -7.09
C GLY A 107 -1.85 -24.33 -6.70
N ALA A 108 -1.46 -24.46 -5.43
CA ALA A 108 -0.76 -25.64 -4.91
C ALA A 108 -1.64 -26.92 -4.91
N LEU A 109 -2.96 -26.77 -4.77
CA LEU A 109 -3.91 -27.90 -4.81
C LEU A 109 -4.15 -28.44 -6.23
N ALA A 110 -3.84 -27.69 -7.29
CA ALA A 110 -3.97 -28.17 -8.67
C ALA A 110 -2.78 -29.05 -9.14
N VAL A 111 -1.63 -28.98 -8.45
CA VAL A 111 -0.43 -29.76 -8.80
C VAL A 111 -0.40 -31.13 -8.12
N HIS A 112 -1.21 -31.36 -7.08
CA HIS A 112 -1.15 -32.60 -6.30
C HIS A 112 -2.22 -33.65 -6.66
N HIS A 113 -2.98 -33.44 -7.75
CA HIS A 113 -3.98 -34.36 -8.29
C HIS A 113 -3.81 -34.60 -9.80
N GLY A 114 -2.56 -34.79 -10.24
CA GLY A 114 -2.21 -35.33 -11.57
C GLY A 114 -1.66 -36.73 -11.47
#